data_AF-U3PB87-F1
#
_entry.id   AF-U3PB87-F1
#
_cell.length_a   1.000
_cell.length_b   1.000
_cell.length_c   1.000
_cell.angle_alpha   90.00
_cell.angle_beta   90.00
_cell.angle_gamma   90.00
#
_symmetry.space_group_name_H-M   'P 1'
#
loop_
_entity.id
_entity.type
_entity.pdbx_description
1 polymer ?
#
loop_
_entity_poly.entity_id
_entity_poly.type
_entity_poly.pdbx_seq_one_letter_code
_entity_poly.pdbx_strand_id
1 'polypeptide(L)'
;MASSANAAAGAGGTTARYDHEPARRSAVPVEEQWDTRAYLRHIPGVFEAVRSEFGAELPLLHDAHHRLTPIQAAKLGKLLEPYDLFWLEDVTPAENQAVLRRVGEHTTTLLAIGEVFNTIWDYRELFEEQLIDYVRSPVTHAGGITGLRRILDYAAVYQIKSDVHGPTDVSPVGLAAAVHLGVAIPNFGIQEYMKHTAETDEVFRPGHTFEDGMLIPGDEPGLGVSYDEAVANSFPYQAAYLPVNRLLDGSMHGW
;
A
#
# COMPACT_ATOMS: atom_id res chain seq x y z
N MET A 1 -10.27 -2.21 -6.33
CA MET A 1 -10.06 -3.08 -5.16
C MET A 1 -8.75 -3.80 -5.37
N ALA A 2 -7.78 -3.59 -4.47
CA ALA A 2 -6.49 -4.27 -4.44
C ALA A 2 -6.47 -5.16 -3.21
N SER A 3 -6.27 -6.47 -3.35
CA SER A 3 -5.99 -7.33 -2.21
C SER A 3 -4.76 -8.17 -2.55
N SER A 4 -3.70 -8.04 -1.77
CA SER A 4 -2.42 -8.71 -1.98
C SER A 4 -2.55 -10.23 -1.85
N ALA A 5 -2.04 -10.96 -2.85
CA ALA A 5 -2.17 -12.41 -3.00
C ALA A 5 -1.00 -13.21 -2.38
N ASN A 6 -0.51 -12.82 -1.21
CA ASN A 6 0.44 -13.64 -0.44
C ASN A 6 -0.28 -14.50 0.59
N ALA A 7 -1.23 -15.31 0.13
CA ALA A 7 -1.92 -16.31 0.95
C ALA A 7 -1.27 -17.69 0.69
N ALA A 8 -0.28 -18.05 1.51
CA ALA A 8 0.19 -19.43 1.55
C ALA A 8 -0.95 -20.34 2.02
N ALA A 9 -1.32 -21.31 1.20
CA ALA A 9 -2.34 -22.32 1.49
C ALA A 9 -1.96 -23.12 2.75
N GLY A 10 -2.56 -22.76 3.88
CA GLY A 10 -2.66 -23.63 5.05
C GLY A 10 -3.67 -24.73 4.75
N ALA A 11 -3.21 -25.97 4.64
CA ALA A 11 -4.07 -27.13 4.51
C ALA A 11 -4.99 -27.25 5.74
N GLY A 12 -6.26 -26.92 5.56
CA GLY A 12 -7.28 -27.07 6.60
C GLY A 12 -8.40 -26.07 6.38
N GLY A 13 -9.55 -26.56 5.89
CA GLY A 13 -10.75 -25.75 5.75
C GLY A 13 -11.20 -25.19 7.09
N THR A 14 -10.90 -23.92 7.32
CA THR A 14 -11.60 -23.05 8.26
C THR A 14 -11.73 -21.68 7.60
N THR A 15 -12.93 -21.12 7.64
CA THR A 15 -13.26 -19.75 7.22
C THR A 15 -12.66 -18.74 8.20
N ALA A 16 -11.33 -18.73 8.34
CA ALA A 16 -10.62 -17.71 9.10
C ALA A 16 -10.62 -16.43 8.26
N ARG A 17 -11.27 -15.39 8.79
CA ARG A 17 -11.30 -14.06 8.19
C ARG A 17 -9.87 -13.51 8.07
N TYR A 18 -9.66 -12.81 6.97
CA TYR A 18 -8.45 -12.07 6.61
C TYR A 18 -8.17 -10.96 7.62
N ASP A 19 -7.39 -11.25 8.65
CA ASP A 19 -6.75 -10.24 9.50
C ASP A 19 -5.24 -10.30 9.20
N HIS A 20 -4.83 -9.67 8.10
CA HIS A 20 -3.40 -9.54 7.78
C HIS A 20 -2.79 -8.46 8.69
N GLU A 21 -2.14 -8.88 9.77
CA GLU A 21 -1.37 -8.01 10.67
C GLU A 21 0.09 -8.46 10.62
N PRO A 22 0.98 -7.73 9.92
CA PRO A 22 2.37 -8.13 9.78
C PRO A 22 3.16 -7.93 11.08
N ALA A 23 2.79 -6.95 11.91
CA ALA A 23 3.51 -6.65 13.14
C ALA A 23 3.25 -7.74 14.20
N ARG A 24 4.33 -8.32 14.74
CA ARG A 24 4.23 -9.40 15.72
C ARG A 24 4.62 -8.93 17.11
N ARG A 25 3.84 -9.39 18.10
CA ARG A 25 4.10 -9.20 19.54
C ARG A 25 5.21 -10.13 20.01
N SER A 26 6.43 -9.82 19.59
CA SER A 26 7.66 -10.54 19.93
C SER A 26 8.69 -9.59 20.54
N ALA A 27 9.68 -10.14 21.25
CA ALA A 27 10.75 -9.33 21.84
C ALA A 27 11.71 -8.72 20.80
N VAL A 28 11.74 -9.29 19.59
CA VAL A 28 12.54 -8.87 18.45
C VAL A 28 11.74 -9.07 17.17
N PRO A 29 12.07 -8.38 16.06
CA PRO A 29 11.47 -8.63 14.75
C PRO A 29 11.57 -10.10 14.35
N VAL A 30 10.52 -10.62 13.72
CA VAL A 30 10.56 -11.95 13.09
C VAL A 30 11.34 -11.86 11.78
N GLU A 31 12.16 -12.87 11.51
CA GLU A 31 12.92 -12.95 10.28
C GLU A 31 12.19 -13.80 9.23
N GLU A 32 12.02 -13.23 8.04
CA GLU A 32 11.47 -13.89 6.86
C GLU A 32 12.58 -14.14 5.84
N GLN A 33 12.39 -15.16 4.98
CA GLN A 33 13.33 -15.50 3.92
C GLN A 33 12.77 -15.17 2.55
N TRP A 34 13.65 -14.72 1.66
CA TRP A 34 13.31 -14.28 0.32
C TRP A 34 14.19 -14.93 -0.77
N ASP A 35 13.54 -15.36 -1.85
CA ASP A 35 14.18 -15.79 -3.09
C ASP A 35 13.55 -15.05 -4.28
N THR A 36 14.24 -14.01 -4.76
CA THR A 36 13.83 -13.22 -5.92
C THR A 36 13.61 -14.07 -7.17
N ARG A 37 14.41 -15.13 -7.39
CA ARG A 37 14.27 -15.97 -8.58
C ARG A 37 13.04 -16.85 -8.50
N ALA A 38 12.73 -17.39 -7.32
CA ALA A 38 11.51 -18.16 -7.11
C ALA A 38 10.28 -17.27 -7.30
N TYR A 39 10.28 -16.09 -6.68
CA TYR A 39 9.22 -15.10 -6.82
C TYR A 39 8.95 -14.72 -8.29
N LEU A 40 9.99 -14.32 -9.05
CA LEU A 40 9.84 -13.92 -10.46
C LEU A 40 9.39 -15.07 -11.39
N ARG A 41 9.56 -16.34 -11.00
CA ARG A 41 9.01 -17.48 -11.74
C ARG A 41 7.56 -17.78 -11.37
N HIS A 42 7.16 -17.47 -10.14
CA HIS A 42 5.86 -17.86 -9.60
C HIS A 42 4.79 -16.81 -9.89
N ILE A 43 5.09 -15.54 -9.62
CA ILE A 43 4.07 -14.50 -9.56
C ILE A 43 3.29 -14.28 -10.87
N PRO A 44 3.87 -14.37 -12.09
CA PRO A 44 3.07 -14.25 -13.32
C PRO A 44 2.02 -15.36 -13.45
N GLY A 45 2.32 -16.58 -12.98
CA GLY A 45 1.36 -17.69 -13.00
C GLY A 45 0.18 -17.49 -12.06
N VAL A 46 0.35 -16.70 -10.99
CA VAL A 46 -0.76 -16.30 -10.11
C VAL A 46 -1.70 -15.35 -10.86
N PHE A 47 -1.16 -14.32 -11.51
CA PHE A 47 -1.96 -13.36 -12.28
C PHE A 47 -2.63 -14.01 -13.50
N GLU A 48 -1.97 -14.95 -14.16
CA GLU A 48 -2.57 -15.76 -15.21
C GLU A 48 -3.79 -16.55 -14.70
N ALA A 49 -3.66 -17.21 -13.55
CA ALA A 49 -4.76 -17.97 -12.96
C ALA A 49 -5.94 -17.06 -12.59
N VAL A 50 -5.68 -15.93 -11.92
CA VAL A 50 -6.72 -14.97 -11.52
C VAL A 50 -7.42 -14.38 -12.75
N ARG A 51 -6.67 -13.97 -13.79
CA ARG A 51 -7.27 -13.46 -15.03
C ARG A 51 -8.08 -14.52 -15.77
N SER A 52 -7.63 -15.76 -15.76
CA SER A 52 -8.35 -16.87 -16.39
C SER A 52 -9.68 -17.19 -15.68
N GLU A 53 -9.73 -17.03 -14.36
CA GLU A 53 -10.93 -17.33 -13.56
C GLU A 53 -11.93 -16.16 -13.50
N PHE A 54 -11.44 -14.92 -13.31
CA PHE A 54 -12.30 -13.77 -13.03
C PHE A 54 -12.43 -12.77 -14.19
N GLY A 55 -11.64 -12.94 -15.26
CA GLY A 55 -11.68 -12.08 -16.45
C GLY A 55 -10.95 -10.74 -16.29
N ALA A 56 -11.15 -9.87 -17.28
CA ALA A 56 -10.42 -8.61 -17.41
C ALA A 56 -10.95 -7.47 -16.51
N GLU A 57 -12.25 -7.47 -16.21
CA GLU A 57 -12.91 -6.34 -15.53
C GLU A 57 -12.50 -6.15 -14.06
N LEU A 58 -12.00 -7.21 -13.41
CA LEU A 58 -11.55 -7.13 -12.02
C LEU A 58 -10.24 -6.31 -11.95
N PRO A 59 -10.16 -5.16 -11.24
CA PRO A 59 -8.90 -4.48 -11.08
C PRO A 59 -7.94 -5.35 -10.25
N LEU A 60 -6.72 -5.56 -10.74
CA LEU A 60 -5.69 -6.34 -10.06
C LEU A 60 -4.50 -5.47 -9.73
N LEU A 61 -3.98 -5.62 -8.53
CA LEU A 61 -2.93 -4.80 -7.97
C LEU A 61 -1.93 -5.73 -7.31
N HIS A 62 -0.65 -5.36 -7.42
CA HIS A 62 0.42 -6.19 -6.89
C HIS A 62 1.46 -5.35 -6.20
N ASP A 63 1.82 -5.77 -4.99
CA ASP A 63 2.88 -5.16 -4.22
C ASP A 63 4.13 -6.05 -4.19
N ALA A 64 5.23 -5.50 -4.69
CA ALA A 64 6.53 -6.14 -4.75
C ALA A 64 7.43 -5.80 -3.54
N HIS A 65 6.98 -4.95 -2.62
CA HIS A 65 7.54 -4.69 -1.28
C HIS A 65 9.07 -4.53 -1.28
N HIS A 66 9.59 -3.63 -2.12
CA HIS A 66 11.00 -3.23 -2.20
C HIS A 66 12.02 -4.35 -2.49
N ARG A 67 11.56 -5.52 -2.97
CA ARG A 67 12.40 -6.73 -2.99
C ARG A 67 13.26 -6.92 -4.24
N LEU A 68 13.14 -6.05 -5.24
CA LEU A 68 13.79 -6.23 -6.53
C LEU A 68 14.80 -5.12 -6.81
N THR A 69 15.86 -5.46 -7.53
CA THR A 69 16.67 -4.45 -8.21
C THR A 69 15.90 -3.83 -9.37
N PRO A 70 16.28 -2.65 -9.87
CA PRO A 70 15.56 -1.98 -10.97
C PRO A 70 15.39 -2.84 -12.23
N ILE A 71 16.38 -3.67 -12.59
CA ILE A 71 16.26 -4.55 -13.76
C ILE A 71 15.35 -5.77 -13.50
N GLN A 72 15.27 -6.23 -12.25
CA GLN A 72 14.35 -7.29 -11.86
C GLN A 72 12.91 -6.75 -11.79
N ALA A 73 12.73 -5.52 -11.30
CA ALA A 73 11.48 -4.77 -11.35
C ALA A 73 11.00 -4.55 -12.79
N ALA A 74 11.86 -4.06 -13.68
CA ALA A 74 11.58 -3.94 -15.11
C ALA A 74 11.13 -5.27 -15.73
N LYS A 75 11.85 -6.36 -15.40
CA LYS A 75 11.48 -7.71 -15.84
C LYS A 75 10.12 -8.14 -15.31
N LEU A 76 9.82 -7.87 -14.04
CA LEU A 76 8.53 -8.19 -13.44
C LEU A 76 7.41 -7.42 -14.13
N GLY A 77 7.53 -6.09 -14.26
CA GLY A 77 6.54 -5.26 -14.94
C GLY A 77 6.21 -5.81 -16.33
N LYS A 78 7.24 -6.12 -17.12
CA LYS A 78 7.08 -6.72 -18.46
C LYS A 78 6.40 -8.10 -18.45
N LEU A 79 6.69 -8.93 -17.44
CA LEU A 79 6.03 -10.23 -17.30
C LEU A 79 4.56 -10.09 -16.91
N LEU A 80 4.18 -8.97 -16.30
CA LEU A 80 2.82 -8.72 -15.83
C LEU A 80 1.96 -7.88 -16.77
N GLU A 81 2.55 -7.26 -17.81
CA GLU A 81 1.82 -6.50 -18.84
C GLU A 81 0.60 -7.23 -19.42
N PRO A 82 0.64 -8.55 -19.72
CA PRO A 82 -0.54 -9.25 -20.27
C PRO A 82 -1.76 -9.29 -19.35
N TYR A 83 -1.58 -8.98 -18.06
CA TYR A 83 -2.63 -9.06 -17.06
C TYR A 83 -3.22 -7.70 -16.68
N ASP A 84 -2.81 -6.61 -17.35
CA ASP A 84 -3.40 -5.27 -17.20
C ASP A 84 -3.63 -4.90 -15.72
N LEU A 85 -2.55 -4.80 -14.96
CA LEU A 85 -2.63 -4.41 -13.55
C LEU A 85 -3.00 -2.94 -13.44
N PHE A 86 -3.80 -2.61 -12.44
CA PHE A 86 -4.12 -1.24 -12.10
C PHE A 86 -2.88 -0.49 -11.60
N TRP A 87 -2.02 -1.16 -10.81
CA TRP A 87 -0.61 -0.79 -10.62
C TRP A 87 0.24 -1.98 -10.14
N LEU A 88 1.54 -1.76 -10.21
CA LEU A 88 2.59 -2.55 -9.57
C LEU A 88 3.36 -1.66 -8.60
N GLU A 89 3.33 -2.02 -7.33
CA GLU A 89 3.72 -1.19 -6.19
C GLU A 89 5.12 -1.55 -5.67
N ASP A 90 5.83 -0.52 -5.21
CA ASP A 90 7.08 -0.57 -4.43
C ASP A 90 8.12 -1.56 -5.00
N VAL A 91 8.27 -1.58 -6.32
CA VAL A 91 9.08 -2.60 -7.02
C VAL A 91 10.56 -2.62 -6.64
N THR A 92 11.11 -1.50 -6.20
CA THR A 92 12.50 -1.34 -5.76
C THR A 92 12.55 -0.23 -4.72
N PRO A 93 13.51 -0.24 -3.77
CA PRO A 93 13.79 0.93 -2.94
C PRO A 93 14.09 2.15 -3.80
N ALA A 94 13.64 3.32 -3.37
CA ALA A 94 13.60 4.53 -4.19
C ALA A 94 14.24 5.76 -3.53
N GLU A 95 15.11 5.56 -2.54
CA GLU A 95 15.95 6.63 -1.98
C GLU A 95 16.81 7.28 -3.08
N ASN A 96 17.23 6.49 -4.07
CA ASN A 96 17.76 6.99 -5.33
C ASN A 96 16.65 6.97 -6.40
N GLN A 97 15.87 8.04 -6.51
CA GLN A 97 14.70 8.16 -7.38
C GLN A 97 15.02 7.84 -8.87
N ALA A 98 16.20 8.25 -9.34
CA ALA A 98 16.72 7.99 -10.69
C ALA A 98 16.68 6.52 -11.14
N VAL A 99 16.69 5.56 -10.20
CA VAL A 99 16.72 4.13 -10.56
C VAL A 99 15.44 3.66 -11.24
N LEU A 100 14.32 4.36 -11.02
CA LEU A 100 13.04 4.02 -11.65
C LEU A 100 12.99 4.32 -13.15
N ARG A 101 13.88 5.17 -13.69
CA ARG A 101 14.03 5.34 -15.16
C ARG A 101 14.17 3.99 -15.85
N ARG A 102 15.02 3.12 -15.30
CA ARG A 102 15.28 1.78 -15.87
C ARG A 102 14.04 0.88 -15.83
N VAL A 103 13.13 1.09 -14.89
CA VAL A 103 11.87 0.34 -14.83
C VAL A 103 10.94 0.84 -15.93
N GLY A 104 10.66 2.15 -15.96
CA GLY A 104 9.76 2.77 -16.94
C GLY A 104 10.21 2.62 -18.40
N GLU A 105 11.52 2.51 -18.67
CA GLU A 105 12.07 2.23 -20.01
C GLU A 105 11.71 0.84 -20.58
N HIS A 106 11.22 -0.08 -19.74
CA HIS A 106 11.11 -1.50 -20.07
C HIS A 106 9.75 -2.12 -19.82
N THR A 107 8.82 -1.40 -19.19
CA THR A 107 7.45 -1.87 -18.94
C THR A 107 6.46 -0.72 -19.08
N THR A 108 5.24 -1.08 -19.48
CA THR A 108 4.07 -0.19 -19.54
C THR A 108 3.09 -0.39 -18.38
N THR A 109 3.30 -1.44 -17.57
CA THR A 109 2.61 -1.62 -16.28
C THR A 109 2.79 -0.39 -15.40
N LEU A 110 1.67 0.17 -14.93
CA LEU A 110 1.65 1.38 -14.09
C LEU A 110 2.34 1.14 -12.75
N LEU A 111 3.04 2.15 -12.23
CA LEU A 111 3.83 2.06 -11.00
C LEU A 111 3.23 2.91 -9.88
N ALA A 112 3.18 2.35 -8.67
CA ALA A 112 2.81 3.05 -7.45
C ALA A 112 3.99 3.08 -6.48
N ILE A 113 4.23 4.20 -5.80
CA ILE A 113 5.27 4.26 -4.77
C ILE A 113 5.03 5.24 -3.62
N GLY A 114 5.57 4.89 -2.46
CA GLY A 114 6.00 5.85 -1.45
C GLY A 114 5.21 5.84 -0.15
N GLU A 115 4.68 4.69 0.26
CA GLU A 115 4.11 4.50 1.60
C GLU A 115 5.09 4.87 2.74
N VAL A 116 6.40 4.67 2.49
CA VAL A 116 7.51 4.97 3.42
C VAL A 116 8.07 6.39 3.28
N PHE A 117 7.60 7.18 2.30
CA PHE A 117 8.07 8.55 2.08
C PHE A 117 7.43 9.52 3.07
N ASN A 118 8.14 10.60 3.37
CA ASN A 118 7.74 11.55 4.41
C ASN A 118 7.72 13.01 3.95
N THR A 119 8.30 13.34 2.79
CA THR A 119 8.24 14.70 2.25
C THR A 119 8.08 14.73 0.73
N ILE A 120 7.69 15.91 0.21
CA ILE A 120 7.64 16.18 -1.23
C ILE A 120 9.00 16.00 -1.94
N TRP A 121 10.11 16.05 -1.20
CA TRP A 121 11.45 15.89 -1.77
C TRP A 121 11.74 14.45 -2.18
N ASP A 122 11.08 13.49 -1.52
CA ASP A 122 11.15 12.07 -1.86
C ASP A 122 10.44 11.77 -3.20
N TYR A 123 9.65 12.72 -3.71
CA TYR A 123 8.87 12.61 -4.94
C TYR A 123 9.33 13.50 -6.09
N ARG A 124 10.19 14.49 -5.84
CA ARG A 124 10.46 15.55 -6.83
C ARG A 124 10.94 15.01 -8.18
N GLU A 125 11.96 14.16 -8.17
CA GLU A 125 12.51 13.57 -9.41
C GLU A 125 11.53 12.54 -10.00
N LEU A 126 10.83 11.78 -9.15
CA LEU A 126 9.79 10.85 -9.60
C LEU A 126 8.68 11.53 -10.41
N PHE A 127 8.28 12.74 -10.01
CA PHE A 127 7.22 13.48 -10.70
C PHE A 127 7.73 14.22 -11.92
N GLU A 128 8.84 14.96 -11.78
CA GLU A 128 9.43 15.75 -12.89
C GLU A 128 9.79 14.89 -14.09
N GLU A 129 10.12 13.62 -13.85
CA GLU A 129 10.45 12.65 -14.90
C GLU A 129 9.34 11.62 -15.17
N GLN A 130 8.18 11.77 -14.53
CA GLN A 130 7.02 10.88 -14.70
C GLN A 130 7.37 9.40 -14.53
N LEU A 131 8.12 9.07 -13.47
CA LEU A 131 8.62 7.72 -13.20
C LEU A 131 7.59 6.83 -12.48
N ILE A 132 6.47 7.40 -12.04
CA ILE A 132 5.37 6.71 -11.36
C ILE A 132 4.02 7.24 -11.81
N ASP A 133 2.97 6.49 -11.53
CA ASP A 133 1.59 6.80 -11.88
C ASP A 133 0.71 7.09 -10.65
N TYR A 134 1.11 6.56 -9.48
CA TYR A 134 0.36 6.68 -8.23
C TYR A 134 1.25 7.04 -7.02
N VAL A 135 0.80 8.02 -6.23
CA VAL A 135 1.43 8.47 -4.97
C VAL A 135 0.84 7.73 -3.79
N ARG A 136 1.68 7.01 -3.03
CA ARG A 136 1.23 6.16 -1.92
C ARG A 136 1.37 6.68 -0.49
N SER A 137 2.06 7.78 -0.27
CA SER A 137 2.26 8.27 1.11
C SER A 137 0.96 8.43 1.91
N PRO A 138 0.87 7.85 3.13
CA PRO A 138 -0.26 8.08 4.01
C PRO A 138 -0.20 9.49 4.62
N VAL A 139 -1.36 10.03 4.98
CA VAL A 139 -1.49 11.38 5.56
C VAL A 139 -0.59 11.57 6.78
N THR A 140 -0.46 10.53 7.61
CA THR A 140 0.29 10.56 8.87
C THR A 140 1.80 10.60 8.68
N HIS A 141 2.34 10.04 7.59
CA HIS A 141 3.78 10.00 7.34
C HIS A 141 4.26 11.19 6.50
N ALA A 142 3.41 11.75 5.64
CA ALA A 142 3.77 12.86 4.74
C ALA A 142 3.45 14.26 5.28
N GLY A 143 3.58 14.48 6.59
CA GLY A 143 3.41 15.81 7.20
C GLY A 143 1.95 16.28 7.31
N GLY A 144 1.00 15.35 7.45
CA GLY A 144 -0.42 15.64 7.64
C GLY A 144 -1.14 16.07 6.36
N ILE A 145 -2.39 16.52 6.52
CA ILE A 145 -3.25 16.93 5.39
C ILE A 145 -2.57 17.98 4.51
N THR A 146 -1.93 19.00 5.13
CA THR A 146 -1.23 20.05 4.40
C THR A 146 -0.04 19.53 3.59
N GLY A 147 0.75 18.63 4.18
CA GLY A 147 1.92 18.05 3.51
C GLY A 147 1.51 17.17 2.34
N LEU A 148 0.62 16.21 2.58
CA LEU A 148 0.14 15.30 1.54
C LEU A 148 -0.62 16.05 0.44
N ARG A 149 -1.46 17.04 0.77
CA ARG A 149 -2.15 17.87 -0.22
C ARG A 149 -1.18 18.54 -1.19
N ARG A 150 -0.06 19.08 -0.70
CA ARG A 150 0.97 19.71 -1.55
C ARG A 150 1.64 18.68 -2.48
N ILE A 151 1.89 17.47 -1.98
CA ILE A 151 2.43 16.37 -2.79
C ILE A 151 1.44 16.03 -3.91
N LEU A 152 0.16 15.83 -3.58
CA LEU A 152 -0.87 15.44 -4.53
C LEU A 152 -1.20 16.55 -5.55
N ASP A 153 -1.21 17.82 -5.14
CA ASP A 153 -1.37 18.94 -6.06
C ASP A 153 -0.16 19.06 -7.03
N TYR A 154 1.05 18.74 -6.57
CA TYR A 154 2.25 18.71 -7.43
C TYR A 154 2.21 17.52 -8.40
N ALA A 155 1.83 16.33 -7.92
CA ALA A 155 1.60 15.13 -8.72
C ALA A 155 0.57 15.38 -9.85
N ALA A 156 -0.50 16.12 -9.54
CA ALA A 156 -1.57 16.44 -10.50
C ALA A 156 -1.06 17.19 -11.74
N VAL A 157 0.00 18.00 -11.62
CA VAL A 157 0.63 18.70 -12.76
C VAL A 157 1.14 17.71 -13.81
N TYR A 158 1.57 16.53 -13.37
CA TYR A 158 2.11 15.46 -14.20
C TYR A 158 1.10 14.34 -14.49
N GLN A 159 -0.19 14.57 -14.19
CA GLN A 159 -1.27 13.58 -14.33
C GLN A 159 -1.10 12.31 -13.47
N ILE A 160 -0.27 12.40 -12.42
CA ILE A 160 -0.07 11.34 -11.45
C ILE A 160 -1.21 11.37 -10.44
N LYS A 161 -1.78 10.21 -10.13
CA LYS A 161 -2.96 10.06 -9.26
C LYS A 161 -2.58 9.79 -7.81
N SER A 162 -3.53 10.01 -6.90
CA SER A 162 -3.39 9.57 -5.51
C SER A 162 -3.71 8.09 -5.36
N ASP A 163 -3.03 7.44 -4.45
CA ASP A 163 -3.32 6.08 -3.99
C ASP A 163 -2.90 5.95 -2.53
N VAL A 164 -3.63 6.58 -1.62
CA VAL A 164 -3.14 6.76 -0.25
C VAL A 164 -3.08 5.43 0.50
N HIS A 165 -1.89 5.04 0.98
CA HIS A 165 -1.67 3.85 1.82
C HIS A 165 -2.60 3.87 3.04
N GLY A 166 -3.27 2.75 3.29
CA GLY A 166 -4.36 2.63 4.27
C GLY A 166 -4.34 1.34 5.09
N PRO A 167 -3.19 0.95 5.67
CA PRO A 167 -3.07 -0.24 6.51
C PRO A 167 -3.66 0.01 7.90
N THR A 168 -3.73 -1.04 8.71
CA THR A 168 -4.28 -0.97 10.08
C THR A 168 -3.43 -0.15 11.05
N ASP A 169 -2.13 0.05 10.79
CA ASP A 169 -1.26 0.94 11.59
C ASP A 169 -1.48 2.43 11.29
N VAL A 170 -2.16 2.76 10.18
CA VAL A 170 -2.79 4.07 9.99
C VAL A 170 -4.12 4.06 10.75
N SER A 171 -4.18 4.74 11.89
CA SER A 171 -5.39 4.81 12.72
C SER A 171 -6.64 5.29 11.96
N PRO A 172 -7.87 5.04 12.47
CA PRO A 172 -9.09 5.56 11.86
C PRO A 172 -9.11 7.08 11.66
N VAL A 173 -8.37 7.84 12.47
CA VAL A 173 -8.18 9.30 12.29
C VAL A 173 -7.42 9.60 11.00
N GLY A 174 -6.35 8.85 10.72
CA GLY A 174 -5.56 8.98 9.50
C GLY A 174 -6.35 8.57 8.26
N LEU A 175 -7.08 7.45 8.34
CA LEU A 175 -7.96 7.00 7.25
C LEU A 175 -9.06 8.03 6.95
N ALA A 176 -9.72 8.57 7.98
CA ALA A 176 -10.74 9.60 7.78
C ALA A 176 -10.16 10.86 7.09
N ALA A 177 -8.96 11.29 7.48
CA ALA A 177 -8.26 12.38 6.81
C ALA A 177 -7.94 12.06 5.35
N ALA A 178 -7.55 10.82 5.04
CA ALA A 178 -7.28 10.37 3.68
C ALA A 178 -8.55 10.33 2.82
N VAL A 179 -9.67 9.84 3.36
CA VAL A 179 -10.98 9.82 2.68
C VAL A 179 -11.45 11.24 2.35
N HIS A 180 -11.42 12.16 3.31
CA HIS A 180 -11.77 13.57 3.07
C HIS A 180 -10.86 14.22 2.03
N LEU A 181 -9.55 13.96 2.10
CA LEU A 181 -8.61 14.47 1.11
C LEU A 181 -8.89 13.90 -0.29
N GLY A 182 -9.19 12.61 -0.40
CA GLY A 182 -9.51 11.93 -1.66
C GLY A 182 -10.73 12.51 -2.37
N VAL A 183 -11.76 12.91 -1.62
CA VAL A 183 -12.93 13.62 -2.18
C VAL A 183 -12.60 15.06 -2.58
N ALA A 184 -11.59 15.68 -1.96
CA ALA A 184 -11.25 17.09 -2.16
C ALA A 184 -10.20 17.37 -3.26
N ILE A 185 -9.57 16.34 -3.83
CA ILE A 185 -8.54 16.48 -4.87
C ILE A 185 -9.07 16.06 -6.25
N PRO A 186 -8.58 16.67 -7.35
CA PRO A 186 -9.04 16.33 -8.69
C PRO A 186 -8.35 15.09 -9.28
N ASN A 187 -7.20 14.68 -8.76
CA ASN A 187 -6.39 13.55 -9.23
C ASN A 187 -6.53 12.31 -8.33
N PHE A 188 -7.72 12.07 -7.77
CA PHE A 188 -7.98 10.86 -7.00
C PHE A 188 -7.80 9.60 -7.88
N GLY A 189 -7.03 8.63 -7.41
CA GLY A 189 -6.91 7.31 -8.01
C GLY A 189 -7.74 6.27 -7.27
N ILE A 190 -7.35 5.95 -6.05
CA ILE A 190 -8.06 5.04 -5.15
C ILE A 190 -7.60 5.27 -3.69
N GLN A 191 -8.31 4.63 -2.75
CA GLN A 191 -7.95 4.58 -1.34
C GLN A 191 -7.77 3.11 -0.97
N GLU A 192 -6.60 2.74 -0.44
CA GLU A 192 -6.44 1.43 0.19
C GLU A 192 -7.28 1.36 1.47
N TYR A 193 -7.88 0.19 1.72
CA TYR A 193 -8.72 -0.01 2.89
C TYR A 193 -8.45 -1.38 3.51
N MET A 194 -7.68 -1.39 4.60
CA MET A 194 -7.64 -2.51 5.54
C MET A 194 -8.57 -2.21 6.71
N LYS A 195 -9.55 -3.08 6.94
CA LYS A 195 -10.55 -2.88 7.97
C LYS A 195 -9.93 -3.01 9.37
N HIS A 196 -10.09 -1.98 10.19
CA HIS A 196 -9.70 -2.01 11.61
C HIS A 196 -10.55 -3.00 12.43
N THR A 197 -10.04 -3.40 13.61
CA THR A 197 -10.78 -4.29 14.50
C THR A 197 -11.94 -3.58 15.19
N ALA A 198 -12.90 -4.34 15.71
CA ALA A 198 -14.01 -3.77 16.47
C ALA A 198 -13.53 -3.00 17.70
N GLU A 199 -12.49 -3.48 18.38
CA GLU A 199 -11.89 -2.80 19.53
C GLU A 199 -11.25 -1.45 19.14
N THR A 200 -10.64 -1.38 17.95
CA THR A 200 -10.09 -0.13 17.41
C THR A 200 -11.21 0.87 17.13
N ASP A 201 -12.30 0.41 16.52
CA ASP A 201 -13.49 1.23 16.21
C ASP A 201 -14.27 1.65 17.47
N GLU A 202 -14.17 0.90 18.59
CA GLU A 202 -14.73 1.30 19.88
C GLU A 202 -13.98 2.49 20.49
N VAL A 203 -12.66 2.55 20.28
CA VAL A 203 -11.77 3.65 20.73
C VAL A 203 -11.88 4.86 19.82
N PHE A 204 -11.79 4.65 18.50
CA PHE A 204 -11.87 5.67 17.47
C PHE A 204 -13.06 5.38 16.58
N ARG A 205 -14.22 5.97 16.86
CA ARG A 205 -15.45 5.69 16.09
C ARG A 205 -15.46 6.55 14.83
N PRO A 206 -15.23 5.98 13.63
CA PRO A 206 -15.22 6.77 12.42
C PRO A 206 -16.65 7.05 11.93
N GLY A 207 -16.84 8.21 11.31
CA GLY A 207 -18.09 8.63 10.69
C GLY A 207 -18.21 8.27 9.22
N HIS A 208 -17.18 7.65 8.62
CA HIS A 208 -17.28 7.16 7.24
C HIS A 208 -18.05 5.83 7.18
N THR A 209 -18.70 5.56 6.06
CA THR A 209 -19.30 4.25 5.77
C THR A 209 -18.56 3.54 4.65
N PHE A 210 -18.72 2.21 4.58
CA PHE A 210 -18.19 1.39 3.48
C PHE A 210 -19.35 0.66 2.81
N GLU A 211 -19.70 1.09 1.60
CA GLU A 211 -20.87 0.63 0.85
C GLU A 211 -20.47 0.37 -0.61
N ASP A 212 -20.81 -0.80 -1.14
CA ASP A 212 -20.52 -1.20 -2.53
C ASP A 212 -19.06 -0.98 -3.00
N GLY A 213 -18.11 -1.20 -2.09
CA GLY A 213 -16.67 -1.05 -2.37
C GLY A 213 -16.15 0.38 -2.25
N MET A 214 -16.97 1.32 -1.77
CA MET A 214 -16.64 2.74 -1.65
C MET A 214 -16.60 3.18 -0.19
N LEU A 215 -15.58 3.97 0.17
CA LEU A 215 -15.54 4.70 1.43
C LEU A 215 -16.22 6.06 1.24
N ILE A 216 -17.24 6.35 2.05
CA ILE A 216 -18.03 7.58 1.97
C ILE A 216 -17.80 8.36 3.27
N PRO A 217 -17.25 9.59 3.23
CA PRO A 217 -17.10 10.40 4.43
C PRO A 217 -18.47 10.83 4.98
N GLY A 218 -18.57 10.99 6.31
CA GLY A 218 -19.74 11.59 6.93
C GLY A 218 -19.78 13.11 6.78
N ASP A 219 -20.95 13.70 7.03
CA ASP A 219 -21.21 15.16 6.90
C ASP A 219 -20.93 15.95 8.19
N GLU A 220 -20.53 15.28 9.27
CA GLU A 220 -20.24 15.93 10.56
C GLU A 220 -19.02 16.87 10.46
N PRO A 221 -19.03 18.04 11.12
CA PRO A 221 -17.89 18.95 11.11
C PRO A 221 -16.58 18.31 11.59
N GLY A 222 -15.50 18.54 10.85
CA GLY A 222 -14.18 17.99 11.13
C GLY A 222 -13.92 16.69 10.35
N LEU A 223 -13.07 15.81 10.90
CA LEU A 223 -12.77 14.52 10.25
C LEU A 223 -13.87 13.47 10.47
N GLY A 224 -14.85 13.75 11.32
CA GLY A 224 -15.92 12.81 11.66
C GLY A 224 -15.46 11.61 12.48
N VAL A 225 -14.35 11.69 13.22
CA VAL A 225 -13.89 10.61 14.12
C VAL A 225 -14.04 11.06 15.57
N SER A 226 -14.74 10.28 16.38
CA SER A 226 -14.82 10.51 17.83
C SER A 226 -13.87 9.58 18.57
N TYR A 227 -13.25 10.07 19.65
CA TYR A 227 -12.29 9.34 20.47
C TYR A 227 -12.86 9.10 21.86
N ASP A 228 -12.76 7.87 22.34
CA ASP A 228 -13.17 7.46 23.68
C ASP A 228 -11.95 7.15 24.56
N GLU A 229 -11.56 8.12 25.39
CA GLU A 229 -10.41 8.00 26.27
C GLU A 229 -10.58 6.92 27.35
N ALA A 230 -11.81 6.69 27.84
CA ALA A 230 -12.06 5.68 28.87
C ALA A 230 -11.86 4.28 28.30
N VAL A 231 -12.33 4.03 27.08
CA VAL A 231 -12.10 2.77 26.36
C VAL A 231 -10.62 2.64 26.00
N ALA A 232 -9.97 3.69 25.49
CA ALA A 232 -8.55 3.68 25.15
C ALA A 232 -7.66 3.24 26.33
N ASN A 233 -7.97 3.70 27.54
CA ASN A 233 -7.24 3.35 28.76
C ASN A 233 -7.33 1.86 29.13
N SER A 234 -8.24 1.10 28.54
CA SER A 234 -8.31 -0.37 28.70
C SER A 234 -7.33 -1.14 27.80
N PHE A 235 -6.68 -0.45 26.86
CA PHE A 235 -5.73 -1.01 25.90
C PHE A 235 -4.32 -0.43 26.14
N PRO A 236 -3.59 -0.93 27.16
CA PRO A 236 -2.24 -0.46 27.41
C PRO A 236 -1.33 -0.81 26.22
N TYR A 237 -0.34 0.04 25.97
CA TYR A 237 0.67 -0.19 24.94
C TYR A 237 1.30 -1.58 25.07
N GLN A 238 1.43 -2.25 23.93
CA GLN A 238 2.17 -3.50 23.79
C GLN A 238 3.12 -3.37 22.60
N ALA A 239 4.38 -3.75 22.82
CA ALA A 239 5.36 -3.73 21.75
C ALA A 239 5.01 -4.77 20.67
N ALA A 240 5.06 -4.34 19.42
CA ALA A 240 4.97 -5.18 18.24
C ALA A 240 5.95 -4.63 17.19
N TYR A 241 6.54 -5.53 16.41
CA TYR A 241 7.54 -5.17 15.42
C TYR A 241 7.14 -5.71 14.05
N LEU A 242 7.33 -4.88 13.02
CA LEU A 242 7.36 -5.38 11.64
C LEU A 242 8.48 -6.43 11.50
N PRO A 243 8.32 -7.41 10.61
CA PRO A 243 9.37 -8.37 10.31
C PRO A 243 10.60 -7.73 9.68
N VAL A 244 11.68 -8.49 9.60
CA VAL A 244 12.86 -8.21 8.78
C VAL A 244 13.03 -9.32 7.76
N ASN A 245 13.68 -9.03 6.64
CA ASN A 245 13.82 -9.98 5.54
C ASN A 245 15.29 -10.31 5.28
N ARG A 246 15.56 -11.57 4.92
CA ARG A 246 16.87 -12.03 4.49
C ARG A 246 16.80 -12.84 3.20
N LEU A 247 17.85 -12.75 2.40
CA LEU A 247 18.05 -13.68 1.29
C LEU A 247 18.38 -15.08 1.82
N LEU A 248 18.28 -16.09 0.96
CA LEU A 248 18.61 -17.49 1.30
C LEU A 248 20.05 -17.70 1.80
N ASP A 249 20.96 -16.77 1.51
CA ASP A 249 22.35 -16.79 2.00
C ASP A 249 22.56 -16.05 3.32
N GLY A 250 21.50 -15.49 3.92
CA GLY A 250 21.53 -14.74 5.17
C GLY A 250 21.80 -13.23 5.03
N SER A 251 21.96 -12.71 3.81
CA SER A 251 22.10 -11.27 3.58
C SER A 251 20.84 -10.51 4.00
N MET A 252 20.97 -9.37 4.68
CA MET A 252 19.82 -8.48 4.96
C MET A 252 19.21 -7.98 3.66
N HIS A 253 17.87 -7.93 3.62
CA HIS A 253 17.10 -7.51 2.45
C HIS A 253 15.94 -6.61 2.86
N GLY A 254 15.36 -5.89 1.89
CA GLY A 254 14.11 -5.12 2.11
C GLY A 254 12.98 -6.08 2.48
N TRP A 255 12.30 -5.79 3.60
CA TRP A 255 11.07 -6.48 3.96
C TRP A 255 9.91 -5.86 3.20
#